data_AF-A0A8H2ZNC8-F1
#
_entry.id   AF-A0A8H2ZNC8-F1
#
_cell.length_a   1.000
_cell.length_b   1.000
_cell.length_c   1.000
_cell.angle_alpha   90.00
_cell.angle_beta   90.00
_cell.angle_gamma   90.00
#
_symmetry.space_group_name_H-M   'P 1'
#
loop_
_entity.id
_entity.type
_entity.pdbx_description
1 polymer ?
#
loop_
_entity_poly.entity_id
_entity_poly.type
_entity_poly.pdbx_seq_one_letter_code
_entity_poly.pdbx_strand_id
1 'polypeptide(L)'
;MLIGMGATLIEGVRKHAIGYRTPPSSATTPEEVLSEIDPKTSIVEQVEYAVTLLMILTYGFIKCSIVLFYRRVFVVDNGSAFSILVWISFGIVVAWTITFFLLFLFLCGTHFSAAWGSRAGLIRYCSNSLKKEEGLYISEFLINILLVVMPMPMIWRLHMPLGRKLAVTGIFLLAFLALVASIIRLGIVISLTTESIATLHVDENRMLDVFLQSHIPNMQSPYPPYFIGAK
;
A
#
# COMPACT_ATOMS: atom_id res chain seq x y z
N MET A 1 -6.63 16.67 -0.78
CA MET A 1 -6.24 15.30 -1.17
C MET A 1 -7.39 14.51 -1.78
N LEU A 2 -8.55 14.42 -1.13
CA LEU A 2 -9.74 13.76 -1.69
C LEU A 2 -10.15 14.28 -3.09
N ILE A 3 -10.11 15.60 -3.30
CA ILE A 3 -10.39 16.20 -4.62
C ILE A 3 -9.35 15.75 -5.66
N GLY A 4 -8.08 15.61 -5.28
CA GLY A 4 -7.01 15.15 -6.16
C GLY A 4 -7.19 13.69 -6.57
N MET A 5 -7.51 12.81 -5.61
CA MET A 5 -7.85 11.41 -5.89
C MET A 5 -9.10 11.27 -6.74
N GLY A 6 -10.13 12.09 -6.47
CA GLY A 6 -11.34 12.12 -7.29
C GLY A 6 -11.05 12.53 -8.73
N ALA A 7 -10.22 13.56 -8.93
CA ALA A 7 -9.84 14.03 -10.26
C ALA A 7 -9.04 12.99 -11.05
N THR A 8 -8.08 12.28 -10.43
CA THR A 8 -7.30 11.24 -11.12
C THR A 8 -8.17 10.04 -11.52
N LEU A 9 -9.12 9.65 -10.65
CA LEU A 9 -10.08 8.59 -10.97
C LEU A 9 -11.03 8.97 -12.11
N ILE A 10 -11.55 10.21 -12.09
CA ILE A 10 -12.41 10.71 -13.18
C ILE A 10 -11.64 10.71 -14.50
N GLU A 11 -10.38 11.14 -14.51
CA GLU A 11 -9.56 11.13 -15.72
C GLU A 11 -9.27 9.70 -16.22
N GLY A 12 -9.06 8.75 -15.31
CA GLY A 12 -8.92 7.32 -15.65
C GLY A 12 -10.19 6.71 -16.25
N VAL A 13 -11.37 7.11 -15.76
CA VAL A 13 -12.67 6.72 -16.33
C VAL A 13 -12.88 7.38 -17.71
N ARG A 14 -12.55 8.67 -17.86
CA ARG A 14 -12.64 9.40 -19.15
C ARG A 14 -11.79 8.77 -20.23
N LYS A 15 -10.63 8.20 -19.89
CA LYS A 15 -9.74 7.50 -20.82
C LYS A 15 -10.14 6.04 -21.10
N HIS A 16 -11.32 5.60 -20.63
CA HIS A 16 -11.81 4.22 -20.74
C HIS A 16 -10.82 3.18 -20.18
N ALA A 17 -9.98 3.57 -19.22
CA ALA A 17 -8.97 2.71 -18.62
C ALA A 17 -9.53 2.00 -17.38
N ILE A 18 -10.36 2.69 -16.59
CA ILE A 18 -10.93 2.16 -15.33
C ILE A 18 -12.41 1.79 -15.52
N GLY A 19 -12.79 0.57 -15.11
CA GLY A 19 -14.18 0.08 -15.15
C GLY A 19 -14.62 -0.58 -16.46
N TYR A 20 -13.70 -0.75 -17.42
CA TYR A 20 -13.94 -1.42 -18.70
C TYR A 20 -13.19 -2.75 -18.79
N ARG A 21 -13.65 -3.69 -19.61
CA ARG A 21 -12.93 -4.96 -19.83
C ARG A 21 -11.59 -4.69 -20.51
N THR A 22 -10.52 -5.23 -19.96
CA THR A 22 -9.22 -5.33 -20.63
C THR A 22 -9.42 -6.07 -21.96
N PRO A 23 -8.93 -5.51 -23.09
CA PRO A 23 -9.00 -6.23 -24.35
C PRO A 23 -8.15 -7.52 -24.24
N PRO A 24 -8.57 -8.61 -24.90
CA PRO A 24 -7.78 -9.84 -24.92
C PRO A 24 -6.42 -9.56 -25.57
N SER A 25 -5.35 -10.10 -25.00
CA SER A 25 -3.99 -9.95 -25.51
C SER A 25 -3.89 -10.50 -26.94
N SER A 26 -3.22 -9.77 -27.82
CA SER A 26 -2.97 -10.22 -29.20
C SER A 26 -1.74 -11.14 -29.31
N ALA A 27 -0.96 -11.21 -28.23
CA ALA A 27 0.23 -12.04 -28.09
C ALA A 27 -0.06 -13.54 -28.22
N THR A 28 0.80 -14.25 -28.96
CA THR A 28 0.71 -15.70 -29.17
C THR A 28 1.68 -16.46 -28.25
N THR A 29 2.72 -15.78 -27.76
CA THR A 29 3.73 -16.35 -26.87
C THR A 29 3.70 -15.71 -25.46
N PRO A 30 4.11 -16.45 -24.40
CA PRO A 30 4.16 -15.91 -23.04
C PRO A 30 5.07 -14.69 -22.87
N GLU A 31 6.15 -14.61 -23.66
CA GLU A 31 7.09 -13.49 -23.65
C GLU A 31 6.51 -12.21 -24.28
N GLU A 32 5.70 -12.37 -25.34
CA GLU A 32 4.95 -11.26 -25.94
C GLU A 32 3.92 -10.71 -24.94
N VAL A 33 3.21 -11.57 -24.18
CA VAL A 33 2.24 -11.11 -23.17
C VAL A 33 2.91 -10.26 -22.09
N LEU A 34 4.14 -10.59 -21.68
CA LEU A 34 4.89 -9.86 -20.66
C LEU A 34 5.47 -8.52 -21.16
N SER A 35 5.66 -8.39 -22.47
CA SER A 35 6.22 -7.21 -23.12
C SER A 35 5.17 -6.32 -23.81
N GLU A 36 3.95 -6.82 -24.01
CA GLU A 36 2.81 -6.09 -24.59
C GLU A 36 2.43 -4.91 -23.67
N ILE A 37 2.77 -3.69 -24.10
CA ILE A 37 2.36 -2.45 -23.43
C ILE A 37 1.03 -2.04 -24.03
N ASP A 38 -0.08 -2.47 -23.42
CA ASP A 38 -1.38 -1.90 -23.75
C ASP A 38 -1.41 -0.45 -23.22
N PRO A 39 -1.65 0.56 -24.08
CA PRO A 39 -1.72 1.96 -23.67
C PRO A 39 -2.77 2.20 -22.57
N LYS A 40 -3.83 1.38 -22.49
CA LYS A 40 -4.85 1.49 -21.44
C LYS A 40 -4.31 1.04 -20.08
N THR A 41 -3.53 -0.04 -20.05
CA THR A 41 -2.92 -0.55 -18.81
C THR A 41 -1.94 0.45 -18.22
N SER A 42 -1.10 1.07 -19.07
CA SER A 42 -0.16 2.11 -18.63
C SER A 42 -0.86 3.29 -17.94
N ILE A 43 -2.03 3.71 -18.43
CA ILE A 43 -2.83 4.78 -17.80
C ILE A 43 -3.39 4.35 -16.45
N VAL A 44 -3.82 3.09 -16.30
CA VAL A 44 -4.27 2.57 -14.99
C VAL A 44 -3.14 2.64 -13.97
N GLU A 45 -1.96 2.15 -14.33
CA GLU A 45 -0.78 2.16 -13.46
C GLU A 45 -0.38 3.58 -13.03
N GLN A 46 -0.43 4.55 -13.96
CA GLN A 46 -0.16 5.96 -13.64
C GLN A 46 -1.18 6.54 -12.64
N VAL A 47 -2.47 6.23 -12.83
CA VAL A 47 -3.52 6.69 -11.93
C VAL A 47 -3.37 6.05 -10.56
N GLU A 48 -3.11 4.75 -10.50
CA GLU A 48 -2.89 4.01 -9.26
C GLU A 48 -1.69 4.56 -8.49
N TYR A 49 -0.57 4.76 -9.19
CA TYR A 49 0.63 5.36 -8.61
C TYR A 49 0.35 6.74 -7.99
N ALA A 50 -0.35 7.61 -8.71
CA ALA A 50 -0.72 8.93 -8.21
C ALA A 50 -1.66 8.86 -6.99
N VAL A 51 -2.65 7.95 -7.03
CA VAL A 51 -3.59 7.73 -5.92
C VAL A 51 -2.86 7.22 -4.68
N THR A 52 -1.95 6.26 -4.83
CA THR A 52 -1.16 5.69 -3.73
C THR A 52 -0.31 6.76 -3.03
N LEU A 53 0.38 7.61 -3.79
CA LEU A 53 1.17 8.71 -3.22
C LEU A 53 0.28 9.70 -2.44
N LEU A 54 -0.86 10.08 -3.00
CA LEU A 54 -1.81 10.96 -2.33
C LEU A 54 -2.42 10.30 -1.08
N MET A 55 -2.61 8.99 -1.09
CA MET A 55 -3.13 8.22 0.05
C MET A 55 -2.15 8.21 1.21
N ILE A 56 -0.87 7.93 0.96
CA ILE A 56 0.17 7.94 1.99
C ILE A 56 0.20 9.28 2.72
N LEU A 57 0.18 10.39 1.96
CA LEU A 57 0.13 11.72 2.54
C LEU A 57 -1.17 11.96 3.33
N THR A 58 -2.31 11.51 2.81
CA THR A 58 -3.60 11.64 3.50
C THR A 58 -3.59 10.94 4.85
N TYR A 59 -3.08 9.71 4.92
CA TYR A 59 -2.95 8.96 6.17
C TYR A 59 -2.02 9.67 7.15
N GLY A 60 -0.88 10.20 6.69
CA GLY A 60 0.02 11.00 7.50
C GLY A 60 -0.65 12.24 8.10
N PHE A 61 -1.30 13.06 7.27
CA PHE A 61 -1.96 14.30 7.72
C PHE A 61 -3.12 14.05 8.69
N ILE A 62 -3.93 13.00 8.47
CA ILE A 62 -5.01 12.64 9.39
C ILE A 62 -4.44 12.25 10.76
N LYS A 63 -3.41 11.40 10.79
CA LYS A 63 -2.77 10.97 12.04
C LYS A 63 -2.10 12.14 12.77
N CYS A 64 -1.41 13.02 12.05
CA CYS A 64 -0.86 14.26 12.59
C CYS A 64 -1.95 15.15 13.21
N SER A 65 -3.10 15.32 12.53
CA SER A 65 -4.23 16.08 13.05
C SER A 65 -4.77 15.50 14.36
N ILE A 66 -4.90 14.17 14.45
CA ILE A 66 -5.32 13.46 15.67
C ILE A 66 -4.33 13.70 16.81
N VAL A 67 -3.03 13.55 16.58
CA VAL A 67 -1.99 13.76 17.61
C VAL A 67 -1.97 15.20 18.10
N LEU A 68 -2.09 16.18 17.21
CA LEU A 68 -2.20 17.60 17.57
C LEU A 68 -3.49 17.90 18.34
N PHE A 69 -4.58 17.21 18.01
CA PHE A 69 -5.82 17.30 18.76
C PHE A 69 -5.65 16.75 20.18
N TYR A 70 -4.99 15.60 20.33
CA TYR A 70 -4.66 15.06 21.66
C TYR A 70 -3.82 16.05 22.47
N ARG A 71 -2.85 16.71 21.84
CA ARG A 71 -2.13 17.80 22.50
C ARG A 71 -3.08 18.88 23.02
N ARG A 72 -3.97 19.38 22.17
CA ARG A 72 -4.89 20.47 22.51
C ARG A 72 -5.86 20.11 23.65
N VAL A 73 -6.29 18.85 23.74
CA VAL A 73 -7.27 18.41 24.75
C VAL A 73 -6.63 18.01 26.08
N PHE A 74 -5.50 17.31 26.02
CA PHE A 74 -4.91 16.64 27.18
C PHE A 74 -3.65 17.33 27.72
N VAL A 75 -2.92 18.11 26.91
CA VAL A 75 -1.74 18.85 27.40
C VAL A 75 -2.20 20.15 28.03
N VAL A 76 -2.27 20.15 29.36
CA VAL A 76 -2.51 21.35 30.18
C VAL A 76 -1.18 22.05 30.51
N ASP A 77 -0.09 21.29 30.66
CA ASP A 77 1.26 21.81 30.93
C ASP A 77 2.33 21.25 29.97
N ASN A 78 3.17 22.14 29.45
CA ASN A 78 4.18 21.84 28.43
C ASN A 78 5.28 20.85 28.89
N GLY A 79 5.48 20.69 30.21
CA GLY A 79 6.51 19.81 30.79
C GLY A 79 6.04 18.42 31.21
N SER A 80 4.77 18.06 30.99
CA SER A 80 4.26 16.74 31.38
C SER A 80 4.84 15.61 30.51
N ALA A 81 5.05 14.42 31.08
CA ALA A 81 5.50 13.23 30.34
C ALA A 81 4.60 12.93 29.11
N PHE A 82 3.32 13.29 29.19
CA PHE A 82 2.37 13.17 28.09
C PHE A 82 2.66 14.14 26.93
N SER A 83 3.07 15.38 27.22
CA SER A 83 3.50 16.35 26.21
C SER A 83 4.67 15.80 25.38
N ILE A 84 5.65 15.18 26.05
CA ILE A 84 6.80 14.54 25.40
C ILE A 84 6.34 13.37 24.52
N LEU A 85 5.47 12.49 25.04
CA LEU A 85 4.95 11.34 24.29
C LEU A 85 4.20 11.76 23.01
N VAL A 86 3.40 12.82 23.09
CA VAL A 86 2.65 13.39 21.96
C VAL A 86 3.61 13.93 20.90
N TRP A 87 4.65 14.66 21.29
CA TRP A 87 5.67 15.16 20.35
C TRP A 87 6.49 14.04 19.71
N ILE A 88 6.90 13.03 20.49
CA ILE A 88 7.59 11.85 19.96
C ILE A 88 6.70 11.16 18.92
N SER A 89 5.42 10.95 19.23
CA SER A 89 4.51 10.27 18.32
C SER A 89 4.21 11.08 17.07
N PHE A 90 4.10 12.41 17.20
CA PHE A 90 4.01 13.31 16.05
C PHE A 90 5.25 13.17 15.15
N GLY A 91 6.44 13.17 15.74
CA GLY A 91 7.70 12.94 15.01
C GLY A 91 7.73 11.59 14.30
N ILE A 92 7.28 10.52 14.95
CA ILE A 92 7.17 9.17 14.37
C ILE A 92 6.23 9.17 13.17
N VAL A 93 5.04 9.78 13.28
CA VAL A 93 4.07 9.83 12.16
C VAL A 93 4.62 10.64 10.99
N VAL A 94 5.26 11.78 11.25
CA VAL A 94 5.86 12.62 10.20
C VAL A 94 7.01 11.87 9.51
N ALA A 95 7.92 11.28 10.29
CA ALA A 95 9.03 10.49 9.77
C ALA A 95 8.51 9.32 8.92
N TRP A 96 7.54 8.56 9.44
CA TRP A 96 6.88 7.48 8.71
C TRP A 96 6.29 7.95 7.38
N THR A 97 5.55 9.06 7.39
CA THR A 97 4.93 9.62 6.19
C THR A 97 5.98 9.98 5.14
N ILE A 98 7.06 10.66 5.55
CA ILE A 98 8.15 11.06 4.64
C ILE A 98 8.89 9.83 4.10
N THR A 99 9.23 8.87 4.95
CA THR A 99 9.93 7.64 4.56
C THR A 99 9.14 6.87 3.52
N PHE A 100 7.86 6.59 3.77
CA PHE A 100 7.03 5.84 2.83
C PHE A 100 6.68 6.65 1.59
N PHE A 101 6.46 7.96 1.71
CA PHE A 101 6.25 8.81 0.55
C PHE A 101 7.45 8.76 -0.40
N LEU A 102 8.67 8.92 0.12
CA LEU A 102 9.90 8.84 -0.69
C LEU A 102 10.14 7.43 -1.23
N LEU A 103 9.86 6.39 -0.44
CA LEU A 103 10.03 5.00 -0.84
C LEU A 103 9.13 4.65 -2.04
N PHE A 104 7.86 5.08 -2.02
CA PHE A 104 6.96 4.90 -3.14
C PHE A 104 7.23 5.88 -4.28
N LEU A 105 7.69 7.10 -3.99
CA LEU A 105 8.08 8.08 -5.02
C LEU A 105 9.27 7.57 -5.87
N PHE A 106 10.17 6.82 -5.25
CA PHE A 106 11.32 6.19 -5.90
C PHE A 106 11.18 4.67 -6.00
N LEU A 107 9.96 4.17 -6.19
CA LEU A 107 9.67 2.73 -6.21
C LEU A 107 10.58 1.96 -7.19
N CYS A 108 10.86 2.57 -8.34
CA CYS A 108 11.66 2.05 -9.45
C CYS A 108 13.01 2.79 -9.63
N GLY A 109 13.48 3.50 -8.59
CA GLY A 109 14.73 4.26 -8.64
C GLY A 109 14.71 5.41 -9.64
N THR A 110 15.72 5.49 -10.52
CA THR A 110 15.87 6.53 -11.54
C THR A 110 15.00 6.30 -12.79
N HIS A 111 14.42 5.11 -12.94
CA HIS A 111 13.61 4.73 -14.10
C HIS A 111 12.12 4.93 -13.81
N PHE A 112 11.70 6.20 -13.72
CA PHE A 112 10.28 6.54 -13.50
C PHE A 112 9.37 5.92 -14.56
N SER A 113 9.79 5.88 -15.81
CA SER A 113 8.99 5.30 -16.90
C SER A 113 8.75 3.79 -16.76
N ALA A 114 9.51 3.09 -15.93
CA ALA A 114 9.27 1.67 -15.66
C ALA A 114 8.08 1.45 -14.72
N ALA A 115 7.69 2.46 -13.92
CA ALA A 115 6.54 2.37 -13.02
C ALA A 115 5.21 2.27 -13.77
N TRP A 116 5.16 2.72 -15.04
CA TRP A 116 3.99 2.64 -15.92
C TRP A 116 4.30 1.95 -17.26
N GLY A 117 5.39 1.17 -17.31
CA GLY A 117 5.88 0.49 -18.51
C GLY A 117 5.33 -0.93 -18.66
N SER A 118 6.04 -1.79 -19.41
CA SER A 118 5.69 -3.21 -19.52
C SER A 118 5.83 -3.94 -18.18
N ARG A 119 5.07 -5.04 -18.01
CA ARG A 119 5.15 -5.90 -16.81
C ARG A 119 6.57 -6.45 -16.61
N ALA A 120 7.27 -6.80 -17.69
CA ALA A 120 8.67 -7.19 -17.65
C ALA A 120 9.59 -6.06 -17.12
N GLY A 121 9.33 -4.81 -17.50
CA GLY A 121 10.05 -3.64 -16.99
C GLY A 121 9.78 -3.40 -15.49
N LEU A 122 8.54 -3.58 -15.05
CA LEU A 122 8.15 -3.44 -13.64
C LEU A 122 8.89 -4.46 -12.76
N ILE A 123 8.89 -5.74 -13.15
CA ILE A 123 9.58 -6.81 -12.40
C ILE A 123 11.09 -6.57 -12.34
N ARG A 124 11.68 -6.08 -13.44
CA ARG A 124 13.14 -5.90 -13.57
C ARG A 124 13.67 -4.67 -12.84
N TYR A 125 12.96 -3.55 -12.92
CA TYR A 125 13.44 -2.26 -12.39
C TYR A 125 12.79 -1.86 -11.06
N CYS A 126 11.57 -2.33 -10.79
CA CYS A 126 10.84 -2.03 -9.56
C CYS A 126 10.93 -3.23 -8.62
N SER A 127 12.13 -3.42 -8.05
CA SER A 127 12.38 -4.55 -7.16
C SER A 127 11.49 -4.49 -5.90
N ASN A 128 10.85 -5.62 -5.59
CA ASN A 128 10.12 -5.89 -4.35
C ASN A 128 8.95 -4.92 -4.05
N SER A 129 8.26 -4.39 -5.05
CA SER A 129 7.09 -3.52 -4.85
C SER A 129 6.04 -4.13 -3.92
N LEU A 130 5.76 -5.44 -4.06
CA LEU A 130 4.84 -6.18 -3.18
C LEU A 130 5.29 -6.18 -1.72
N LYS A 131 6.57 -6.47 -1.44
CA LYS A 131 7.10 -6.48 -0.06
C LYS A 131 7.10 -5.08 0.57
N LYS A 132 7.33 -4.05 -0.25
CA LYS A 132 7.27 -2.65 0.19
C LYS A 132 5.85 -2.26 0.59
N GLU A 133 4.86 -2.72 -0.17
CA GLU A 133 3.44 -2.54 0.13
C GLU A 133 3.01 -3.28 1.40
N GLU A 134 3.42 -4.54 1.55
CA GLU A 134 3.21 -5.31 2.77
C GLU A 134 3.77 -4.58 4.00
N GLY A 135 5.02 -4.10 3.92
CA GLY A 135 5.67 -3.33 4.98
C GLY A 135 4.95 -2.02 5.31
N LEU A 136 4.38 -1.34 4.31
CA LEU A 136 3.53 -0.15 4.50
C LEU A 136 2.33 -0.50 5.38
N TYR A 137 1.58 -1.55 5.06
CA TYR A 137 0.37 -1.90 5.82
C TYR A 137 0.66 -2.45 7.21
N ILE A 138 1.72 -3.25 7.38
CA ILE A 138 2.16 -3.72 8.69
C ILE A 138 2.51 -2.53 9.59
N SER A 139 3.33 -1.60 9.08
CA SER A 139 3.72 -0.43 9.86
C SER A 139 2.56 0.55 10.10
N GLU A 140 1.62 0.67 9.14
CA GLU A 140 0.39 1.44 9.30
C GLU A 140 -0.46 0.90 10.46
N PHE A 141 -0.62 -0.43 10.54
CA PHE A 141 -1.30 -1.11 11.63
C PHE A 141 -0.64 -0.83 12.99
N LEU A 142 0.68 -0.91 13.08
CA LEU A 142 1.41 -0.62 14.32
C LEU A 142 1.21 0.83 14.80
N ILE A 143 1.23 1.81 13.88
CA ILE A 143 0.96 3.20 14.25
C ILE A 143 -0.48 3.38 14.72
N ASN A 144 -1.44 2.67 14.12
CA ASN A 144 -2.83 2.74 14.58
C ASN A 144 -3.00 2.18 16.00
N ILE A 145 -2.28 1.11 16.36
CA ILE A 145 -2.22 0.62 17.75
C ILE A 145 -1.67 1.70 18.68
N LEU A 146 -0.55 2.33 18.31
CA LEU A 146 0.08 3.39 19.12
C LEU A 146 -0.92 4.53 19.41
N LEU A 147 -1.70 4.95 18.41
CA LEU A 147 -2.69 6.02 18.56
C LEU A 147 -3.89 5.64 19.42
N VAL A 148 -4.28 4.37 19.45
CA VAL A 148 -5.36 3.86 20.32
C VAL A 148 -4.88 3.69 21.76
N VAL A 149 -3.66 3.21 21.96
CA VAL A 149 -3.09 2.96 23.30
C VAL A 149 -2.69 4.25 23.98
N MET A 150 -2.16 5.24 23.26
CA MET A 150 -1.69 6.50 23.82
C MET A 150 -2.70 7.22 24.76
N PRO A 151 -3.97 7.43 24.40
CA PRO A 151 -4.92 8.15 25.26
C PRO A 151 -5.48 7.31 26.42
N MET A 152 -5.38 5.97 26.38
CA MET A 152 -6.01 5.08 27.38
C MET A 152 -5.55 5.34 28.82
N PRO A 153 -4.24 5.43 29.12
CA PRO A 153 -3.77 5.71 30.48
C PRO A 153 -4.26 7.06 31.02
N MET A 154 -4.49 8.03 30.15
CA MET A 154 -4.90 9.37 30.55
C MET A 154 -6.40 9.45 30.82
N ILE A 155 -7.21 8.73 30.06
CA ILE A 155 -8.66 8.61 30.29
C ILE A 155 -8.94 8.03 31.69
N TRP A 156 -8.10 7.11 32.17
CA TRP A 156 -8.27 6.47 33.47
C TRP A 156 -7.90 7.37 34.65
N ARG A 157 -7.09 8.41 34.41
CA ARG A 157 -6.57 9.30 35.46
C ARG A 157 -7.30 10.63 35.61
N LEU A 158 -8.19 11.03 34.69
CA LEU A 158 -8.68 12.42 34.66
C LEU A 158 -10.21 12.55 34.53
N HIS A 159 -10.85 13.11 35.56
CA HIS A 159 -12.26 13.50 35.56
C HIS A 159 -12.48 14.71 34.64
N MET A 160 -12.84 14.47 33.37
CA MET A 160 -13.02 15.52 32.37
C MET A 160 -14.44 16.08 32.28
N PRO A 161 -14.60 17.37 31.90
CA PRO A 161 -15.90 17.94 31.54
C PRO A 161 -16.47 17.31 30.26
N LEU A 162 -17.80 17.26 30.16
CA LEU A 162 -18.56 16.51 29.15
C LEU A 162 -18.15 16.82 27.70
N GLY A 163 -17.84 18.09 27.37
CA GLY A 163 -17.42 18.48 26.02
C GLY A 163 -16.07 17.88 25.60
N ARG A 164 -15.11 17.79 26.52
CA ARG A 164 -13.81 17.12 26.25
C ARG A 164 -14.01 15.61 26.16
N LYS A 165 -14.89 15.05 27.01
CA LYS A 165 -15.23 13.63 26.99
C LYS A 165 -15.79 13.20 25.63
N LEU A 166 -16.75 13.94 25.07
CA LEU A 166 -17.34 13.65 23.76
C LEU A 166 -16.30 13.68 22.62
N ALA A 167 -15.44 14.70 22.61
CA ALA A 167 -14.38 14.80 21.61
C ALA A 167 -13.38 13.63 21.67
N VAL A 168 -12.98 13.25 22.88
CA VAL A 168 -12.07 12.11 23.11
C VAL A 168 -12.72 10.81 22.67
N THR A 169 -13.98 10.58 23.03
CA THR A 169 -14.72 9.38 22.62
C THR A 169 -14.86 9.30 21.09
N GLY A 170 -15.15 10.42 20.42
CA GLY A 170 -15.25 10.45 18.95
C GLY A 170 -13.94 10.06 18.26
N ILE A 171 -12.81 10.61 18.72
CA ILE A 171 -11.50 10.28 18.13
C ILE A 171 -11.05 8.88 18.49
N PHE A 172 -11.32 8.42 19.72
CA PHE A 172 -11.05 7.05 20.11
C PHE A 172 -11.82 6.05 19.23
N LEU A 173 -13.10 6.34 18.94
CA LEU A 173 -13.91 5.53 18.03
C LEU A 173 -13.33 5.54 16.61
N LEU A 174 -12.94 6.70 16.09
CA LEU A 174 -12.31 6.80 14.77
C LEU A 174 -10.98 6.02 14.70
N ALA A 175 -10.14 6.12 15.73
CA ALA A 175 -8.88 5.38 15.81
C ALA A 175 -9.12 3.86 15.91
N PHE A 176 -10.12 3.43 16.66
CA PHE A 176 -10.51 2.03 16.76
C PHE A 176 -11.05 1.49 15.43
N LEU A 177 -11.92 2.23 14.74
CA LEU A 177 -12.41 1.85 13.41
C LEU A 177 -11.28 1.76 12.38
N ALA A 178 -10.34 2.72 12.41
CA ALA A 178 -9.16 2.69 11.56
C ALA A 178 -8.28 1.46 11.84
N LEU A 179 -8.12 1.07 13.11
CA LEU A 179 -7.40 -0.13 13.50
C LEU A 179 -8.06 -1.40 12.94
N VAL A 180 -9.38 -1.54 13.08
CA VAL A 180 -10.13 -2.69 12.53
C VAL A 180 -9.99 -2.75 11.00
N ALA A 181 -10.15 -1.62 10.32
CA ALA A 181 -9.97 -1.55 8.86
C ALA A 181 -8.54 -1.96 8.45
N SER A 182 -7.54 -1.59 9.24
CA SER A 182 -6.13 -1.95 8.98
C SER A 182 -5.89 -3.45 9.12
N ILE A 183 -6.51 -4.11 10.10
CA ILE A 183 -6.41 -5.57 10.28
C ILE A 183 -6.99 -6.29 9.08
N ILE A 184 -8.19 -5.89 8.65
CA ILE A 184 -8.84 -6.49 7.48
C ILE A 184 -7.96 -6.31 6.23
N ARG A 185 -7.47 -5.09 6.00
CA ARG A 185 -6.60 -4.79 4.87
C ARG A 185 -5.31 -5.62 4.91
N LEU A 186 -4.67 -5.73 6.07
CA LEU A 186 -3.46 -6.53 6.24
C LEU A 186 -3.70 -8.02 5.91
N GLY A 187 -4.83 -8.58 6.36
CA GLY A 187 -5.21 -9.96 6.04
C GLY A 187 -5.38 -10.21 4.54
N ILE A 188 -6.00 -9.26 3.83
CA ILE A 188 -6.16 -9.32 2.38
C ILE A 188 -4.79 -9.26 1.70
N VAL A 189 -3.95 -8.30 2.10
CA VAL A 189 -2.63 -8.10 1.46
C VAL A 189 -1.72 -9.30 1.66
N ILE A 190 -1.69 -9.90 2.85
CA ILE A 190 -0.87 -11.09 3.11
C ILE A 190 -1.32 -12.26 2.22
N SER A 191 -2.63 -12.43 2.06
CA SER A 191 -3.19 -13.49 1.20
C SER A 191 -2.77 -13.28 -0.25
N LEU A 192 -2.96 -12.07 -0.79
CA LEU A 192 -2.59 -11.71 -2.15
C LEU A 192 -1.06 -11.78 -2.39
N THR A 193 -0.26 -11.34 -1.42
CA THR A 193 1.21 -11.34 -1.53
C THR A 193 1.74 -12.76 -1.59
N THR A 194 1.18 -13.66 -0.78
CA THR A 194 1.58 -15.08 -0.75
C THR A 194 1.28 -15.75 -2.09
N GLU A 195 0.08 -15.54 -2.63
CA GLU A 195 -0.31 -16.04 -3.96
C GLU A 195 0.61 -15.49 -5.06
N SER A 196 0.87 -14.18 -5.04
CA SER A 196 1.69 -13.52 -6.06
C SER A 196 3.15 -13.99 -6.04
N ILE A 197 3.73 -14.20 -4.86
CA ILE A 197 5.10 -14.73 -4.74
C ILE A 197 5.16 -16.17 -5.26
N ALA A 198 4.15 -16.99 -4.98
CA ALA A 198 4.08 -18.35 -5.49
C ALA A 198 3.99 -18.37 -7.03
N THR A 199 3.16 -17.52 -7.63
CA THR A 199 3.04 -17.45 -9.10
C THR A 199 4.34 -16.96 -9.76
N LEU A 200 5.00 -15.95 -9.19
CA LEU A 200 6.26 -15.43 -9.73
C LEU A 200 7.36 -16.48 -9.74
N HIS A 201 7.41 -17.34 -8.71
CA HIS A 201 8.38 -18.43 -8.63
C HIS A 201 8.11 -19.51 -9.68
N VAL A 202 6.83 -19.79 -9.96
CA VAL A 202 6.42 -20.70 -11.02
C VAL A 202 6.77 -20.12 -12.40
N ASP A 203 6.57 -18.82 -12.63
CA ASP A 203 6.88 -18.17 -13.91
C ASP A 203 8.39 -18.14 -14.20
N GLU A 204 9.24 -17.90 -13.19
CA GLU A 204 10.70 -17.98 -13.33
C GLU A 204 11.15 -19.40 -13.72
N ASN A 205 10.64 -20.42 -13.03
CA ASN A 205 10.94 -21.82 -13.34
C ASN A 205 10.47 -22.21 -14.74
N ARG A 206 9.29 -21.74 -15.15
CA ARG A 206 8.76 -21.97 -16.49
C ARG A 206 9.61 -21.31 -17.58
N MET A 207 10.10 -20.09 -17.32
CA MET A 207 10.99 -19.39 -18.24
C MET A 207 12.32 -20.15 -18.39
N LEU A 208 12.90 -20.61 -17.28
CA LEU A 208 14.10 -21.45 -17.29
C LEU A 208 13.88 -22.75 -18.06
N ASP A 209 12.74 -23.42 -17.87
CA ASP A 209 12.39 -24.63 -18.60
C ASP A 209 12.28 -24.38 -20.11
N VAL A 210 11.66 -23.28 -20.54
CA VAL A 210 11.58 -22.90 -21.97
C VAL A 210 12.98 -22.61 -22.54
N PHE A 211 13.83 -21.87 -21.81
CA PHE A 211 15.21 -21.62 -22.23
C PHE A 211 16.02 -22.91 -22.30
N LEU A 212 15.89 -23.81 -21.33
CA LEU A 212 16.57 -25.10 -21.32
C LEU A 212 16.09 -26.00 -22.47
N GLN A 213 14.79 -26.03 -22.77
CA GLN A 213 14.25 -26.80 -23.90
C GLN A 213 14.79 -26.28 -25.25
N SER A 214 15.00 -24.97 -25.37
CA SER A 214 15.57 -24.34 -26.58
C SER A 214 17.06 -24.64 -26.81
N HIS A 215 17.80 -24.97 -25.74
CA HIS A 215 19.24 -25.24 -25.80
C HIS A 215 19.59 -26.73 -25.62
N ILE A 216 18.73 -27.52 -24.97
CA ILE A 216 18.87 -28.96 -24.70
C ILE A 216 17.52 -29.64 -24.99
N PRO A 217 17.26 -30.07 -26.24
CA PRO A 217 15.93 -30.49 -26.69
C PRO A 217 15.37 -31.79 -26.08
N ASN A 218 16.09 -32.45 -25.17
CA ASN A 218 15.73 -33.76 -24.59
C ASN A 218 15.74 -33.81 -23.05
N MET A 219 15.65 -32.67 -22.36
CA MET A 219 15.53 -32.68 -20.90
C MET A 219 14.04 -32.79 -20.49
N GLN A 220 13.68 -33.91 -19.85
CA GLN A 220 12.33 -34.12 -19.30
C GLN A 220 12.18 -33.27 -18.02
N SER A 221 11.17 -32.40 -17.96
CA SER A 221 10.93 -31.52 -16.79
C SER A 221 10.67 -32.36 -15.52
N PRO A 222 11.31 -32.01 -14.37
CA PRO A 222 11.11 -32.69 -13.10
C PRO A 222 9.83 -32.28 -12.35
N TYR A 223 9.04 -31.32 -12.87
CA TYR A 223 7.88 -30.78 -12.17
C TYR A 223 6.55 -31.35 -12.72
N PRO A 224 5.64 -31.86 -11.86
CA PRO A 224 4.36 -32.36 -12.30
C PRO A 224 3.44 -31.23 -12.82
N PRO A 225 2.58 -31.50 -13.82
CA PRO A 225 1.65 -30.49 -14.34
C PRO A 225 0.59 -30.14 -13.29
N TYR A 226 0.59 -28.89 -12.84
CA TYR A 226 -0.50 -28.37 -12.01
C TYR A 226 -1.66 -27.92 -12.89
N PHE A 227 -2.75 -28.68 -12.84
CA PHE A 227 -4.04 -28.28 -13.37
C PHE A 227 -4.58 -27.10 -12.56
N ILE A 228 -4.66 -25.93 -13.17
CA ILE A 228 -5.43 -24.81 -12.62
C ILE A 228 -6.90 -25.24 -12.64
N GLY A 229 -7.39 -25.67 -11.48
CA GLY A 229 -8.80 -25.95 -11.26
C GLY A 229 -9.59 -24.68 -11.47
N ALA A 230 -10.23 -24.57 -12.64
CA ALA A 230 -11.32 -23.63 -12.85
C ALA A 230 -12.46 -24.01 -11.90
N LYS A 231 -12.70 -23.16 -10.90
CA LYS A 231 -13.98 -23.09 -10.20
C LYS A 231 -14.25 -21.67 -9.72
#